data_AF-A0AAV7K490-F1
#
_entry.id   AF-A0AAV7K490-F1
#
_cell.length_a   1.000
_cell.length_b   1.000
_cell.length_c   1.000
_cell.angle_alpha   90.00
_cell.angle_beta   90.00
_cell.angle_gamma   90.00
#
_symmetry.space_group_name_H-M   'P 1'
#
loop_
_entity.id
_entity.type
_entity.pdbx_description
1 polymer ?
#
loop_
_entity_poly.entity_id
_entity_poly.type
_entity_poly.pdbx_seq_one_letter_code
_entity_poly.pdbx_strand_id
1 'polypeptide(L)'
;MIGNVNGAVSMIEKEMRNAGIDRKLVKTHSIIRLEALCAKSLKMQEVMQVVIKIVNFVRARGLHHRQFQHMLEEMDNQYGDLLYYYEVHWLSRSAMLQRVYQLRAELTNLLREKGWNFQSSVMRNG
;
A
#
# COMPACT_ATOMS: atom_id res chain seq x y z
N MET A 1 12.39 18.28 13.49
CA MET A 1 13.53 18.35 14.43
C MET A 1 13.00 18.45 15.86
N ILE A 2 13.28 17.46 16.71
CA ILE A 2 12.94 17.48 18.15
C ILE A 2 14.21 17.90 18.91
N GLY A 3 14.55 19.19 18.86
CA GLY A 3 15.65 19.74 19.66
C GLY A 3 15.25 19.87 21.13
N ASN A 4 16.16 19.51 22.04
CA ASN A 4 15.87 19.39 23.49
C ASN A 4 15.71 20.75 24.21
N VAL A 5 16.13 21.84 23.57
CA VAL A 5 16.13 23.19 24.18
C VAL A 5 15.34 24.19 23.30
N ASN A 6 15.66 24.25 22.00
CA ASN A 6 15.05 25.20 21.04
C ASN A 6 14.24 24.51 19.92
N GLY A 7 13.80 23.27 20.11
CA GLY A 7 12.98 22.59 19.13
C GLY A 7 11.55 23.12 19.11
N ALA A 8 10.89 23.13 17.95
CA ALA A 8 9.48 23.52 17.84
C ALA A 8 8.58 22.78 18.85
N VAL A 9 8.87 21.49 19.07
CA VAL A 9 8.17 20.65 20.04
C VAL A 9 8.41 21.11 21.49
N SER A 10 9.63 21.48 21.88
CA SER A 10 9.92 21.93 23.24
C SER A 10 9.31 23.31 23.53
N MET A 11 9.23 24.18 22.52
CA MET A 11 8.54 25.48 22.61
C MET A 11 7.04 25.30 22.80
N ILE A 12 6.39 24.41 22.03
CA ILE A 12 4.97 24.09 22.21
C ILE A 12 4.70 23.54 23.62
N GLU A 13 5.53 22.64 24.12
CA GLU A 13 5.39 22.11 25.49
C GLU A 13 5.53 23.19 26.56
N LYS A 14 6.37 24.20 26.33
CA LYS A 14 6.54 25.33 27.25
C LYS A 14 5.28 26.21 27.27
N GLU A 15 4.74 26.54 26.10
CA GLU A 15 3.52 27.36 26.02
C GLU A 15 2.27 26.63 26.57
N MET A 16 2.16 25.31 26.36
CA MET A 16 1.08 24.52 26.96
C MET A 16 1.12 24.59 28.49
N ARG A 17 2.32 24.55 29.10
CA ARG A 17 2.48 24.72 30.55
C ARG A 17 2.10 26.13 31.00
N ASN A 18 2.51 27.17 30.26
CA ASN A 18 2.15 28.56 30.56
C ASN A 18 0.63 28.79 30.52
N ALA A 19 -0.06 28.13 29.58
CA ALA A 19 -1.52 28.19 29.44
C ALA A 19 -2.29 27.29 30.44
N GLY A 20 -1.60 26.62 31.37
CA GLY A 20 -2.23 25.72 32.36
C GLY A 20 -2.79 24.42 31.77
N ILE A 21 -2.37 24.03 30.56
CA ILE A 21 -2.84 22.81 29.89
C ILE A 21 -1.99 21.63 30.35
N ASP A 22 -2.53 20.82 31.27
CA ASP A 22 -1.92 19.56 31.70
C ASP A 22 -2.29 18.41 30.75
N ARG A 23 -1.79 18.47 29.52
CA ARG A 23 -1.86 17.36 28.56
C ARG A 23 -0.48 17.02 28.03
N LYS A 24 -0.17 15.73 27.99
CA LYS A 24 1.07 15.22 27.41
C LYS A 24 1.06 15.41 25.89
N LEU A 25 2.01 16.19 25.37
CA LEU A 25 2.21 16.32 23.94
C LEU A 25 2.68 15.00 23.34
N VAL A 26 1.92 14.45 22.40
CA VAL A 26 2.32 13.25 21.66
C VAL A 26 3.32 13.65 20.59
N LYS A 27 4.60 13.31 20.82
CA LYS A 27 5.70 13.62 19.90
C LYS A 27 5.82 12.55 18.83
N THR A 28 5.23 12.78 17.66
CA THR A 28 5.45 11.91 16.50
C THR A 28 6.56 12.50 15.64
N HIS A 29 7.73 11.85 15.64
CA HIS A 29 8.95 12.33 14.97
C HIS A 29 8.79 12.45 13.45
N SER A 30 7.95 11.60 12.82
CA SER A 30 7.55 11.68 11.41
C SER A 30 6.33 10.77 11.17
N ILE A 31 5.36 11.22 10.37
CA ILE A 31 4.20 10.41 9.95
C ILE A 31 4.64 9.07 9.34
N ILE A 32 5.74 9.09 8.58
CA ILE A 32 6.39 7.91 7.98
C ILE A 32 6.77 6.84 9.01
N ARG A 33 7.24 7.23 10.20
CA ARG A 33 7.63 6.27 11.24
C ARG A 33 6.40 5.64 11.89
N LEU A 34 5.33 6.41 12.06
CA LEU A 34 4.07 5.90 12.60
C LEU A 34 3.43 4.94 11.60
N GLU A 35 3.40 5.30 10.31
CA GLU A 35 2.94 4.43 9.24
C GLU A 35 3.72 3.11 9.19
N ALA A 36 5.06 3.16 9.30
CA ALA A 36 5.89 1.95 9.36
C ALA A 36 5.57 1.07 10.58
N LEU A 37 5.31 1.68 11.74
CA LEU A 37 4.92 0.97 12.95
C LEU A 37 3.53 0.33 12.79
N CYS A 38 2.55 1.08 12.28
CA CYS A 38 1.21 0.59 11.99
C CYS A 38 1.24 -0.55 10.95
N ALA A 39 2.01 -0.40 9.87
CA ALA A 39 2.19 -1.44 8.86
C ALA A 39 2.76 -2.73 9.46
N LYS A 40 3.70 -2.62 10.40
CA LYS A 40 4.23 -3.78 11.13
C LYS A 40 3.18 -4.42 12.04
N SER A 41 2.47 -3.63 12.83
CA SER A 41 1.42 -4.13 13.74
C SER A 41 0.25 -4.78 13.01
N LEU A 42 -0.13 -4.25 11.83
CA LEU A 42 -1.19 -4.77 10.97
C LEU A 42 -0.72 -5.90 10.04
N LYS A 43 0.54 -6.33 10.14
CA LYS A 43 1.15 -7.34 9.25
C LYS A 43 1.01 -7.02 7.75
N MET A 44 1.07 -5.74 7.40
CA MET A 44 0.91 -5.28 6.01
C MET A 44 1.95 -5.87 5.05
N GLN A 45 3.09 -6.36 5.54
CA GLN A 45 4.06 -7.07 4.71
C GLN A 45 3.47 -8.33 4.06
N GLU A 46 2.68 -9.11 4.80
CA GLU A 46 2.04 -10.32 4.28
C GLU A 46 1.01 -9.97 3.20
N VAL A 47 0.20 -8.93 3.44
CA VAL A 47 -0.75 -8.39 2.47
C VAL A 47 -0.04 -7.91 1.21
N MET A 48 1.07 -7.18 1.34
CA MET A 48 1.83 -6.70 0.19
C MET A 48 2.42 -7.84 -0.63
N GLN A 49 2.87 -8.93 -0.01
CA GLN A 49 3.35 -10.11 -0.73
C GLN A 49 2.23 -10.75 -1.57
N VAL A 50 1.02 -10.84 -1.04
CA VAL A 50 -0.17 -11.30 -1.78
C VAL A 50 -0.40 -10.41 -3.00
N VAL A 51 -0.45 -9.10 -2.78
CA VAL A 51 -0.77 -8.11 -3.81
C VAL A 51 0.26 -8.13 -4.93
N ILE A 52 1.56 -8.16 -4.59
CA ILE A 52 2.64 -8.26 -5.57
C ILE A 52 2.50 -9.52 -6.41
N LYS A 53 2.19 -10.67 -5.81
CA LYS A 53 1.97 -11.92 -6.55
C LYS A 53 0.80 -11.83 -7.52
N ILE A 54 -0.31 -11.20 -7.11
CA ILE A 54 -1.49 -11.01 -7.98
C ILE A 54 -1.12 -10.10 -9.16
N VAL A 55 -0.52 -8.94 -8.90
CA VAL A 55 -0.11 -8.00 -9.95
C VAL A 55 0.87 -8.67 -10.91
N ASN A 56 1.86 -9.39 -10.39
CA ASN A 56 2.81 -10.14 -11.21
C ASN A 56 2.12 -11.23 -12.02
N PHE A 57 1.15 -11.96 -11.46
CA PHE A 57 0.43 -13.01 -12.20
C PHE A 57 -0.36 -12.45 -13.39
N VAL A 58 -1.02 -11.31 -13.21
CA VAL A 58 -1.76 -10.61 -14.26
C VAL A 58 -0.80 -10.13 -15.35
N ARG A 59 0.34 -9.54 -14.96
CA ARG A 59 1.27 -8.91 -15.91
C ARG A 59 2.32 -9.84 -16.51
N ALA A 60 2.63 -10.97 -15.88
CA ALA A 60 3.67 -11.90 -16.33
C ALA A 60 3.35 -12.57 -17.68
N ARG A 61 2.07 -12.64 -18.06
CA ARG A 61 1.64 -13.15 -19.36
C ARG A 61 0.87 -12.08 -20.11
N GLY A 62 1.34 -11.73 -21.31
CA GLY A 62 0.68 -10.72 -22.15
C GLY A 62 -0.79 -11.04 -22.43
N LEU A 63 -1.16 -12.33 -22.53
CA LEU A 63 -2.54 -12.75 -22.69
C LEU A 63 -3.40 -12.43 -21.45
N HIS A 64 -2.92 -12.74 -20.25
CA HIS A 64 -3.65 -12.43 -19.00
C HIS A 64 -3.85 -10.92 -18.86
N HIS A 65 -2.81 -10.16 -19.18
CA HIS A 65 -2.85 -8.70 -19.09
C HIS A 65 -3.89 -8.12 -20.07
N ARG A 66 -3.87 -8.51 -21.35
CA ARG A 66 -4.86 -8.06 -22.34
C ARG A 66 -6.29 -8.49 -21.98
N GLN A 67 -6.48 -9.71 -21.49
CA GLN A 67 -7.79 -10.17 -21.03
C GLN A 67 -8.30 -9.34 -19.86
N PHE A 68 -7.41 -8.99 -18.93
CA PHE A 68 -7.76 -8.11 -17.82
C PHE A 68 -8.16 -6.71 -18.30
N GLN A 69 -7.38 -6.11 -19.22
CA GLN A 69 -7.71 -4.81 -19.79
C GLN A 69 -9.06 -4.83 -20.52
N HIS A 70 -9.31 -5.87 -21.30
CA HIS A 70 -10.58 -6.00 -22.01
C HIS A 70 -11.78 -6.11 -21.06
N MET A 71 -11.64 -6.90 -19.99
CA MET A 71 -12.67 -6.99 -18.95
C MET A 71 -12.93 -5.63 -18.27
N LEU A 72 -11.89 -4.82 -18.06
CA LEU A 72 -12.05 -3.46 -17.51
C LEU A 72 -12.79 -2.54 -18.48
N GLU A 73 -12.52 -2.64 -19.78
CA GLU A 73 -13.22 -1.90 -20.84
C GLU A 73 -14.70 -2.32 -20.92
N GLU A 74 -15.00 -3.62 -20.91
CA GLU A 74 -16.38 -4.14 -20.95
C GLU A 74 -17.21 -3.68 -19.75
N MET A 75 -16.57 -3.49 -18.60
CA MET A 75 -17.21 -3.02 -17.37
C MET A 75 -17.26 -1.49 -17.26
N ASP A 76 -16.82 -0.75 -18.28
CA ASP A 76 -16.66 0.70 -18.29
C ASP A 76 -15.94 1.20 -17.02
N ASN A 77 -14.88 0.49 -16.62
CA ASN A 77 -14.16 0.79 -15.41
C ASN A 77 -13.33 2.08 -15.61
N GLN A 78 -13.35 2.98 -14.62
CA GLN A 78 -12.55 4.20 -14.64
C GLN A 78 -11.03 3.96 -14.76
N TYR A 79 -10.57 2.73 -14.50
CA TYR A 79 -9.19 2.31 -14.66
C TYR A 79 -9.06 1.34 -15.84
N GLY A 80 -8.15 1.61 -16.76
CA GLY A 80 -7.81 0.67 -17.85
C GLY A 80 -6.74 -0.36 -17.50
N ASP A 81 -6.12 -0.29 -16.30
CA ASP A 81 -5.04 -1.20 -15.90
C ASP A 81 -4.68 -1.11 -14.39
N LEU A 82 -3.89 -2.07 -13.91
CA LEU A 82 -3.16 -2.06 -12.65
C LEU A 82 -1.91 -1.15 -12.68
N LEU A 83 -1.56 -0.61 -11.52
CA LEU A 83 -0.28 0.08 -11.32
C LEU A 83 0.85 -0.93 -11.10
N TYR A 84 2.06 -0.58 -11.55
CA TYR A 84 3.25 -1.40 -11.35
C TYR A 84 3.77 -1.29 -9.91
N TYR A 85 4.32 -2.39 -9.39
CA TYR A 85 5.01 -2.35 -8.10
C TYR A 85 6.39 -1.69 -8.26
N TYR A 86 6.59 -0.55 -7.61
CA TYR A 86 7.91 0.05 -7.47
C TYR A 86 8.36 -0.05 -6.01
N GLU A 87 9.42 -0.82 -5.76
CA GLU A 87 9.87 -1.16 -4.41
C GLU A 87 10.36 0.06 -3.61
N VAL A 88 10.82 1.10 -4.32
CA VAL A 88 11.60 2.21 -3.76
C VAL A 88 10.74 3.26 -3.04
N HIS A 89 9.42 3.32 -3.29
CA HIS A 89 8.58 4.39 -2.77
C HIS A 89 7.28 3.88 -2.12
N TRP A 90 7.10 4.17 -0.83
CA TRP A 90 5.91 3.77 -0.06
C TRP A 90 4.61 4.38 -0.63
N LEU A 91 4.67 5.59 -1.18
CA LEU A 91 3.54 6.23 -1.86
C LEU A 91 3.09 5.41 -3.08
N SER A 92 4.04 4.90 -3.87
CA SER A 92 3.72 4.02 -5.00
C SER A 92 3.06 2.72 -4.54
N ARG A 93 3.53 2.13 -3.42
CA ARG A 93 2.90 0.96 -2.81
C ARG A 93 1.45 1.24 -2.38
N SER A 94 1.20 2.40 -1.77
CA SER A 94 -0.15 2.79 -1.33
C SER A 94 -1.11 2.97 -2.51
N ALA A 95 -0.65 3.63 -3.59
CA ALA A 95 -1.46 3.84 -4.80
C ALA A 95 -1.76 2.51 -5.51
N MET A 96 -0.77 1.62 -5.60
CA MET A 96 -0.96 0.28 -6.15
C MET A 96 -1.95 -0.53 -5.32
N LEU A 97 -1.80 -0.54 -3.99
CA LEU A 97 -2.72 -1.23 -3.09
C LEU A 97 -4.15 -0.70 -3.24
N GLN A 98 -4.31 0.62 -3.34
CA GLN A 98 -5.59 1.25 -3.58
C GLN A 98 -6.21 0.80 -4.92
N ARG A 99 -5.42 0.78 -6.01
CA ARG A 99 -5.88 0.32 -7.32
C ARG A 99 -6.34 -1.14 -7.28
N VAL A 100 -5.57 -2.00 -6.62
CA VAL A 100 -5.91 -3.42 -6.45
C VAL A 100 -7.19 -3.59 -5.64
N TYR A 101 -7.39 -2.79 -4.59
CA TYR A 101 -8.62 -2.81 -3.81
C TYR A 101 -9.84 -2.36 -4.61
N GLN A 102 -9.68 -1.32 -5.44
CA GLN A 102 -10.75 -0.82 -6.30
C GLN A 102 -11.12 -1.85 -7.37
N LEU A 103 -10.15 -2.57 -7.93
CA LEU A 103 -10.33 -3.59 -8.97
C LEU A 103 -10.50 -5.02 -8.41
N ARG A 104 -10.81 -5.16 -7.13
CA ARG A 104 -10.82 -6.48 -6.44
C ARG A 104 -11.83 -7.46 -7.03
N ALA A 105 -12.95 -6.98 -7.56
CA ALA A 105 -14.00 -7.84 -8.11
C ALA A 105 -13.53 -8.45 -9.43
N GLU A 106 -13.01 -7.61 -10.31
CA GLU A 106 -12.44 -7.95 -11.61
C GLU A 106 -11.24 -8.88 -11.43
N LEU A 107 -10.33 -8.55 -10.52
CA LEU A 107 -9.20 -9.42 -10.18
C LEU A 107 -9.68 -10.77 -9.65
N THR A 108 -10.69 -10.82 -8.79
CA THR A 108 -11.22 -12.08 -8.27
C THR A 108 -11.80 -12.95 -9.39
N ASN A 109 -12.53 -12.36 -10.34
CA ASN A 109 -13.09 -13.06 -11.48
C ASN A 109 -11.98 -13.65 -12.36
N LEU A 110 -10.99 -12.85 -12.74
CA LEU A 110 -9.85 -13.29 -13.53
C LEU A 110 -9.07 -14.42 -12.82
N LEU A 111 -8.75 -14.25 -11.53
CA LEU A 111 -7.99 -15.25 -10.77
C LEU A 111 -8.75 -16.58 -10.67
N ARG A 112 -10.08 -16.54 -10.51
CA ARG A 112 -10.93 -17.73 -10.50
C ARG A 112 -10.95 -18.42 -11.87
N GLU A 113 -11.13 -17.67 -12.95
CA GLU A 113 -11.12 -18.19 -14.32
C GLU A 113 -9.79 -18.87 -14.66
N LYS A 114 -8.67 -18.30 -14.21
CA LYS A 114 -7.33 -18.86 -14.45
C LYS A 114 -6.91 -19.94 -13.45
N GLY A 115 -7.78 -20.33 -12.52
CA GLY A 115 -7.47 -21.32 -11.49
C GLY A 115 -6.25 -20.95 -10.65
N TRP A 116 -6.05 -19.67 -10.37
CA TRP A 116 -4.87 -19.21 -9.66
C TRP A 116 -4.92 -19.65 -8.19
N ASN A 117 -3.94 -20.46 -7.80
CA ASN A 117 -3.73 -20.91 -6.43
C ASN A 117 -2.52 -20.19 -5.82
N PHE A 118 -2.64 -19.82 -4.55
CA PHE A 118 -1.65 -18.99 -3.86
C PHE A 118 -0.24 -19.62 -3.76
N GLN A 119 -0.13 -20.94 -3.97
CA GLN A 119 1.10 -21.72 -3.84
C GLN A 119 1.88 -21.96 -5.15
N SER A 120 1.30 -21.74 -6.33
CA SER A 120 1.84 -22.29 -7.59
C SER A 120 2.73 -21.34 -8.41
N SER A 121 3.23 -20.22 -7.84
CA SER A 121 4.03 -19.24 -8.60
C SER A 121 5.54 -19.21 -8.29
N VAL A 122 6.07 -20.19 -7.54
CA VAL A 122 7.51 -20.25 -7.20
C VAL A 122 8.38 -20.83 -8.33
N MET A 123 7.81 -21.44 -9.39
CA MET A 123 8.60 -22.20 -10.37
C MET A 123 8.77 -21.56 -11.76
N ARG A 124 8.77 -20.23 -11.90
CA ARG A 124 9.10 -19.60 -13.18
C ARG A 124 9.93 -18.33 -13.02
N ASN A 125 11.17 -18.51 -12.58
CA ASN A 125 12.27 -17.63 -12.95
C ASN A 125 13.42 -18.55 -13.39
N GLY A 126 13.57 -18.68 -14.71
CA GLY A 126 14.86 -19.04 -15.33
C GLY A 126 15.64 -17.77 -15.59
#